data_AF-X0VF67-F1
#
_entry.id   AF-X0VF67-F1
#
_cell.length_a   1.000
_cell.length_b   1.000
_cell.length_c   1.000
_cell.angle_alpha   90.00
_cell.angle_beta   90.00
_cell.angle_gamma   90.00
#
_symmetry.space_group_name_H-M   'P 1'
#
loop_
_entity.id
_entity.type
_entity.pdbx_description
1 polymer ?
#
loop_
_entity_poly.entity_id
_entity_poly.type
_entity_poly.pdbx_seq_one_letter_code
_entity_poly.pdbx_strand_id
1 'polypeptide(L)'
;GDLVSMARPVTKWSVEVQDAADIPTVLRRAFKVAAEPPRGPVFISIPLNVMDQTAEMTIAPATYPRWRVRPDEQAVAEAADLLAAAQSPVIVCGDGVALSGALEEAVQLAELIGAQVYDSFSAELTFPTDHPLYQGLINILREAGLRMQLAAADVLLVIGAPAFRVVYPMPESLFAAQTKVIQIDANPWELAKNWPATLAIVADSQMALRDLLQVLPSKLSESARQAAAARLRAARQQKEQARESLEAAARSAWDAEG
;
A
#
# COMPACT_ATOMS: atom_id res chain seq x y z
N GLY A 1 -13.13 25.69 25.20
CA GLY A 1 -11.69 25.37 25.09
C GLY A 1 -11.27 25.47 23.65
N ASP A 2 -9.98 25.58 23.36
CA ASP A 2 -9.47 25.64 21.98
C ASP A 2 -9.55 24.25 21.31
N LEU A 3 -10.71 23.96 20.73
CA LEU A 3 -10.99 22.68 20.06
C LEU A 3 -10.13 22.51 18.80
N VAL A 4 -9.77 23.61 18.13
CA VAL A 4 -8.95 23.59 16.92
C VAL A 4 -7.57 23.05 17.24
N SER A 5 -6.93 23.58 18.28
CA SER A 5 -5.61 23.09 18.74
C SER A 5 -5.69 21.66 19.26
N MET A 6 -6.78 21.26 19.92
CA MET A 6 -6.98 19.88 20.36
C MET A 6 -7.09 18.90 19.19
N ALA A 7 -7.80 19.25 18.11
CA ALA A 7 -8.01 18.38 16.96
C ALA A 7 -6.83 18.38 15.97
N ARG A 8 -5.96 19.39 16.00
CA ARG A 8 -4.85 19.58 15.05
C ARG A 8 -3.91 18.37 14.92
N PRO A 9 -3.51 17.65 15.98
CA PRO A 9 -2.60 16.51 15.86
C PRO A 9 -3.19 15.28 15.16
N VAL A 10 -4.52 15.20 15.07
CA VAL A 10 -5.25 14.02 14.56
C VAL A 10 -6.06 14.31 13.30
N THR A 11 -5.91 15.50 12.71
CA THR A 11 -6.60 15.91 11.48
C THR A 11 -5.64 16.54 10.48
N LYS A 12 -5.92 16.38 9.19
CA LYS A 12 -5.16 17.03 8.11
C LYS A 12 -5.30 18.54 8.15
N TRP A 13 -6.48 19.00 8.56
CA TRP A 13 -6.80 20.40 8.68
C TRP A 13 -7.83 20.61 9.78
N SER A 14 -7.54 21.57 10.64
CA SER A 14 -8.37 21.98 11.78
C SER A 14 -8.55 23.49 11.69
N VAL A 15 -9.79 23.96 11.71
CA VAL A 15 -10.11 25.39 11.55
C VAL A 15 -11.37 25.77 12.34
N GLU A 16 -11.47 27.02 12.75
CA GLU A 16 -12.71 27.62 13.25
C GLU A 16 -13.21 28.68 12.29
N VAL A 17 -14.51 28.62 11.97
CA VAL A 17 -15.19 29.62 11.13
C VAL A 17 -15.48 30.86 11.98
N GLN A 18 -15.10 32.03 11.48
CA GLN A 18 -15.31 33.31 12.18
C GLN A 18 -16.52 34.10 11.65
N ASP A 19 -16.96 33.83 10.41
CA ASP A 19 -18.07 34.52 9.74
C ASP A 19 -18.92 33.52 8.94
N ALA A 20 -20.24 33.66 8.98
CA ALA A 20 -21.15 32.77 8.26
C ALA A 20 -20.92 32.78 6.74
N ALA A 21 -20.53 33.91 6.15
CA ALA A 21 -20.24 34.02 4.72
C ALA A 21 -19.07 33.12 4.27
N ASP A 22 -18.18 32.72 5.19
CA ASP A 22 -17.04 31.87 4.89
C ASP A 22 -17.37 30.38 4.89
N ILE A 23 -18.50 29.96 5.48
CA ILE A 23 -18.90 28.56 5.62
C ILE A 23 -18.81 27.78 4.29
N PRO A 24 -19.34 28.29 3.15
CA PRO A 24 -19.24 27.57 1.87
C PRO A 24 -17.79 27.33 1.44
N THR A 25 -16.90 28.31 1.65
CA THR A 25 -15.48 28.19 1.28
C THR A 25 -14.73 27.26 2.20
N VAL A 26 -14.99 27.33 3.51
CA VAL A 26 -14.38 26.44 4.51
C VAL A 26 -14.79 25.00 4.27
N LEU A 27 -16.08 24.71 4.08
CA LEU A 27 -16.56 23.36 3.77
C LEU A 27 -15.97 22.84 2.46
N ARG A 28 -15.94 23.66 1.41
CA ARG A 28 -15.34 23.28 0.12
C ARG A 28 -13.88 22.87 0.28
N ARG A 29 -13.11 23.63 1.06
CA ARG A 29 -11.71 23.32 1.38
C ARG A 29 -11.61 22.06 2.24
N ALA A 30 -12.49 21.88 3.21
CA ALA A 30 -12.51 20.71 4.08
C ALA A 30 -12.66 19.41 3.27
N PHE A 31 -13.64 19.34 2.37
CA PHE A 31 -13.82 18.19 1.49
C PHE A 31 -12.63 17.97 0.55
N LYS A 32 -12.08 19.06 -0.02
CA LYS A 32 -10.90 19.00 -0.88
C LYS A 32 -9.68 18.43 -0.14
N VAL A 33 -9.42 18.87 1.09
CA VAL A 33 -8.29 18.41 1.91
C VAL A 33 -8.52 16.99 2.43
N ALA A 34 -9.74 16.62 2.82
CA ALA A 34 -10.04 15.27 3.29
C ALA A 34 -9.83 14.22 2.19
N ALA A 35 -10.15 14.57 0.94
CA ALA A 35 -10.11 13.67 -0.21
C ALA A 35 -8.75 13.59 -0.93
N GLU A 36 -7.83 14.54 -0.72
CA GLU A 36 -6.48 14.47 -1.31
C GLU A 36 -5.59 13.46 -0.57
N PRO A 37 -4.69 12.71 -1.24
CA PRO A 37 -3.77 11.79 -0.58
C PRO A 37 -2.72 12.50 0.31
N PRO A 38 -2.26 11.86 1.40
CA PRO A 38 -2.95 10.76 2.08
C PRO A 38 -4.33 11.24 2.56
N ARG A 39 -5.38 10.45 2.31
CA ARG A 39 -6.76 10.81 2.70
C ARG A 39 -6.87 10.79 4.22
N GLY A 40 -7.71 11.66 4.78
CA GLY A 40 -7.82 11.74 6.23
C GLY A 40 -8.83 12.75 6.73
N PRO A 41 -9.05 12.76 8.05
CA PRO A 41 -10.08 13.58 8.66
C PRO A 41 -9.71 15.07 8.67
N VAL A 42 -10.74 15.91 8.71
CA VAL A 42 -10.66 17.37 8.89
C VAL A 42 -11.61 17.77 10.01
N PHE A 43 -11.26 18.80 10.77
CA PHE A 43 -12.08 19.35 11.85
C PHE A 43 -12.47 20.80 11.54
N ILE A 44 -13.75 21.11 11.73
CA ILE A 44 -14.30 22.46 11.55
C ILE A 44 -15.09 22.80 12.81
N SER A 45 -14.64 23.83 13.53
CA SER A 45 -15.40 24.46 14.60
C SER A 45 -16.31 25.53 13.99
N ILE A 46 -17.60 25.51 14.31
CA ILE A 46 -18.56 26.57 13.95
C ILE A 46 -19.16 27.09 15.25
N PRO A 47 -18.73 28.27 15.72
CA PRO A 47 -19.27 28.87 16.94
C PRO A 47 -20.78 29.15 16.82
N LEU A 48 -21.53 29.04 17.92
CA LEU A 48 -22.99 29.28 17.91
C LEU A 48 -23.33 30.68 17.40
N ASN A 49 -22.58 31.71 17.81
CA ASN A 49 -22.78 33.08 17.33
C ASN A 49 -22.55 33.25 15.82
N VAL A 50 -21.77 32.37 15.19
CA VAL A 50 -21.62 32.31 13.72
C VAL A 50 -22.78 31.58 13.08
N MET A 51 -23.29 30.52 13.73
CA MET A 51 -24.51 29.82 13.27
C MET A 51 -25.76 30.70 13.27
N ASP A 52 -25.82 31.68 14.18
CA ASP A 52 -26.93 32.63 14.29
C ASP A 52 -26.87 33.79 13.27
N GLN A 53 -25.77 33.95 12.53
CA GLN A 53 -25.62 35.01 11.54
C GLN A 53 -26.43 34.73 10.27
N THR A 54 -26.93 35.80 9.64
CA THR A 54 -27.47 35.75 8.28
C THR A 54 -26.42 36.30 7.31
N ALA A 55 -26.15 35.56 6.24
CA ALA A 55 -25.26 36.01 5.18
C ALA A 55 -25.78 35.55 3.82
N GLU A 56 -25.55 36.35 2.78
CA GLU A 56 -25.74 35.91 1.40
C GLU A 56 -24.56 35.01 1.00
N MET A 57 -24.85 33.79 0.58
CA MET A 57 -23.85 32.76 0.33
C MET A 57 -23.93 32.25 -1.10
N THR A 58 -22.79 32.21 -1.78
CA THR A 58 -22.66 31.47 -3.04
C THR A 58 -22.11 30.08 -2.76
N ILE A 59 -22.95 29.07 -2.98
CA ILE A 59 -22.54 27.66 -2.84
C ILE A 59 -22.00 27.18 -4.18
N ALA A 60 -20.76 26.70 -4.16
CA ALA A 60 -20.12 26.08 -5.30
C ALA A 60 -19.52 24.74 -4.88
N PRO A 61 -19.59 23.70 -5.73
CA PRO A 61 -19.09 22.37 -5.40
C PRO A 61 -17.59 22.37 -5.12
N ALA A 62 -17.13 21.37 -4.37
CA ALA A 62 -15.70 21.15 -4.16
C ALA A 62 -15.02 20.65 -5.44
N THR A 63 -13.88 21.26 -5.77
CA THR A 63 -12.97 20.74 -6.79
C THR A 63 -11.96 19.81 -6.13
N TYR A 64 -11.96 18.56 -6.55
CA TYR A 64 -11.02 17.56 -6.07
C TYR A 64 -9.78 17.49 -6.97
N PRO A 65 -8.57 17.68 -6.44
CA PRO A 65 -7.36 17.60 -7.24
C PRO A 65 -7.22 16.21 -7.85
N ARG A 66 -6.82 16.17 -9.12
CA ARG A 66 -6.34 14.94 -9.75
C ARG A 66 -4.93 14.71 -9.22
N TRP A 67 -4.81 13.80 -8.28
CA TRP A 67 -3.59 13.57 -7.49
C TRP A 67 -2.70 12.47 -8.07
N ARG A 68 -3.18 11.73 -9.08
CA ARG A 68 -2.42 10.60 -9.64
C ARG A 68 -1.23 11.14 -10.42
N VAL A 69 -0.04 10.67 -10.05
CA VAL A 69 1.23 11.04 -10.65
C VAL A 69 1.84 9.81 -11.29
N ARG A 70 2.24 9.92 -12.56
CA ARG A 70 2.98 8.88 -13.27
C ARG A 70 4.45 8.90 -12.83
N PRO A 71 5.11 7.74 -12.63
CA PRO A 71 6.50 7.73 -12.19
C PRO A 71 7.45 8.31 -13.26
N ASP A 72 8.65 8.68 -12.82
CA ASP A 72 9.77 8.99 -13.70
C ASP A 72 10.19 7.74 -14.50
N GLU A 73 10.43 7.91 -15.80
CA GLU A 73 10.74 6.79 -16.70
C GLU A 73 12.07 6.10 -16.37
N GLN A 74 13.07 6.85 -15.88
CA GLN A 74 14.35 6.27 -15.48
C GLN A 74 14.19 5.44 -14.21
N ALA A 75 13.39 5.92 -13.25
CA ALA A 75 13.05 5.17 -12.06
C ALA A 75 12.29 3.87 -12.38
N VAL A 76 11.36 3.89 -13.34
CA VAL A 76 10.68 2.67 -13.82
C VAL A 76 11.68 1.70 -14.44
N ALA A 77 12.60 2.19 -15.28
CA ALA A 77 13.61 1.35 -15.91
C ALA A 77 14.54 0.69 -14.87
N GLU A 78 15.00 1.44 -13.87
CA GLU A 78 15.84 0.94 -12.78
C GLU A 78 15.09 -0.09 -11.91
N ALA A 79 13.83 0.19 -11.53
CA ALA A 79 12.99 -0.76 -10.81
C ALA A 79 12.80 -2.06 -11.61
N ALA A 80 12.57 -1.95 -12.92
CA ALA A 80 12.42 -3.11 -13.80
C ALA A 80 13.73 -3.92 -13.91
N ASP A 81 14.91 -3.27 -13.92
CA ASP A 81 16.21 -3.96 -13.91
C ASP A 81 16.42 -4.74 -12.61
N LEU A 82 16.12 -4.13 -11.46
CA LEU A 82 16.19 -4.79 -10.16
C LEU A 82 15.25 -6.00 -10.09
N LEU A 83 14.00 -5.85 -10.53
CA LEU A 83 13.00 -6.92 -10.52
C LEU A 83 13.35 -8.05 -11.51
N ALA A 84 13.93 -7.72 -12.67
CA ALA A 84 14.32 -8.71 -13.67
C ALA A 84 15.49 -9.60 -13.20
N ALA A 85 16.36 -9.05 -12.35
CA ALA A 85 17.49 -9.77 -11.77
C ALA A 85 17.12 -10.61 -10.52
N ALA A 86 15.89 -10.45 -9.99
CA ALA A 86 15.46 -11.08 -8.75
C ALA A 86 15.31 -12.60 -8.87
N GLN A 87 15.91 -13.33 -7.93
CA GLN A 87 15.79 -14.77 -7.77
C GLN A 87 14.65 -15.16 -6.81
N SER A 88 14.39 -14.32 -5.81
CA SER A 88 13.38 -14.52 -4.78
C SER A 88 12.61 -13.22 -4.50
N PRO A 89 11.87 -12.68 -5.49
CA PRO A 89 11.17 -11.42 -5.31
C PRO A 89 9.99 -11.56 -4.33
N VAL A 90 9.81 -10.53 -3.51
CA VAL A 90 8.66 -10.38 -2.60
C VAL A 90 7.96 -9.05 -2.88
N ILE A 91 6.63 -9.06 -2.90
CA ILE A 91 5.79 -7.88 -3.00
C ILE A 91 5.05 -7.68 -1.68
N VAL A 92 4.99 -6.44 -1.21
CA VAL A 92 4.14 -6.02 -0.10
C VAL A 92 3.16 -4.98 -0.61
N CYS A 93 1.88 -5.34 -0.61
CA CYS A 93 0.80 -4.46 -1.06
C CYS A 93 0.16 -3.75 0.14
N GLY A 94 -0.03 -2.43 0.03
CA GLY A 94 -0.81 -1.63 0.97
C GLY A 94 -2.03 -0.99 0.34
N ASP A 95 -2.77 -0.22 1.15
CA ASP A 95 -4.01 0.46 0.76
C ASP A 95 -3.89 1.29 -0.53
N GLY A 96 -2.70 1.81 -0.86
CA GLY A 96 -2.46 2.54 -2.10
C GLY A 96 -2.76 1.73 -3.36
N VAL A 97 -2.62 0.39 -3.33
CA VAL A 97 -3.03 -0.50 -4.42
C VAL A 97 -4.55 -0.44 -4.63
N ALA A 98 -5.32 -0.62 -3.56
CA ALA A 98 -6.78 -0.59 -3.62
C ALA A 98 -7.31 0.81 -3.98
N LEU A 99 -6.78 1.85 -3.34
CA LEU A 99 -7.15 3.25 -3.58
C LEU A 99 -6.87 3.72 -5.02
N SER A 100 -5.83 3.17 -5.64
CA SER A 100 -5.48 3.44 -7.05
C SER A 100 -6.26 2.54 -8.03
N GLY A 101 -6.93 1.49 -7.55
CA GLY A 101 -7.59 0.48 -8.39
C GLY A 101 -6.58 -0.41 -9.13
N ALA A 102 -5.43 -0.68 -8.51
CA ALA A 102 -4.28 -1.36 -9.12
C ALA A 102 -4.22 -2.87 -8.86
N LEU A 103 -5.33 -3.47 -8.43
CA LEU A 103 -5.39 -4.88 -8.02
C LEU A 103 -4.98 -5.81 -9.16
N GLU A 104 -5.51 -5.57 -10.36
CA GLU A 104 -5.22 -6.38 -11.54
C GLU A 104 -3.74 -6.28 -11.93
N GLU A 105 -3.19 -5.08 -11.96
CA GLU A 105 -1.78 -4.86 -12.28
C GLU A 105 -0.84 -5.46 -11.22
N ALA A 106 -1.23 -5.44 -9.95
CA ALA A 106 -0.48 -6.10 -8.88
C ALA A 106 -0.44 -7.62 -9.06
N VAL A 107 -1.56 -8.24 -9.44
CA VAL A 107 -1.63 -9.68 -9.77
C VAL A 107 -0.75 -9.99 -10.99
N GLN A 108 -0.89 -9.23 -12.07
CA GLN A 108 -0.10 -9.44 -13.29
C GLN A 108 1.40 -9.33 -13.00
N LEU A 109 1.82 -8.35 -12.19
CA LEU A 109 3.23 -8.19 -11.83
C LEU A 109 3.71 -9.36 -10.98
N ALA A 110 2.95 -9.75 -9.95
CA ALA A 110 3.26 -10.88 -9.10
C ALA A 110 3.44 -12.18 -9.90
N GLU A 111 2.54 -12.48 -10.85
CA GLU A 111 2.65 -13.64 -11.73
C GLU A 111 3.84 -13.55 -12.69
N LEU A 112 4.09 -12.37 -13.26
CA LEU A 112 5.17 -12.13 -14.22
C LEU A 112 6.55 -12.45 -13.64
N ILE A 113 6.78 -12.12 -12.37
CA ILE A 113 8.06 -12.38 -11.68
C ILE A 113 7.98 -13.57 -10.70
N GLY A 114 6.81 -14.19 -10.55
CA GLY A 114 6.57 -15.27 -9.58
C GLY A 114 6.90 -14.84 -8.15
N ALA A 115 6.51 -13.62 -7.76
CA ALA A 115 6.78 -13.07 -6.44
C ALA A 115 5.77 -13.54 -5.39
N GLN A 116 6.23 -13.82 -4.19
CA GLN A 116 5.35 -13.98 -3.04
C GLN A 116 4.75 -12.61 -2.66
N VAL A 117 3.47 -12.58 -2.31
CA VAL A 117 2.76 -11.34 -1.99
C VAL A 117 2.25 -11.36 -0.56
N TYR A 118 2.58 -10.31 0.19
CA TYR A 118 2.03 -10.05 1.52
C TYR A 118 1.17 -8.78 1.51
N ASP A 119 0.15 -8.75 2.36
CA ASP A 119 -0.60 -7.54 2.67
C ASP A 119 0.02 -6.80 3.88
N SER A 120 0.06 -5.47 3.81
CA SER A 120 0.71 -4.59 4.79
C SER A 120 -0.16 -4.22 6.02
N PHE A 121 -1.15 -5.04 6.39
CA PHE A 121 -2.24 -4.68 7.31
C PHE A 121 -3.10 -3.54 6.77
N SER A 122 -3.60 -3.75 5.56
CA SER A 122 -4.43 -2.79 4.83
C SER A 122 -5.85 -2.76 5.39
N ALA A 123 -6.51 -1.60 5.31
CA ALA A 123 -7.93 -1.48 5.60
C ALA A 123 -8.79 -2.01 4.45
N GLU A 124 -8.24 -2.05 3.23
CA GLU A 124 -8.89 -2.51 2.01
C GLU A 124 -8.30 -3.84 1.51
N LEU A 125 -8.99 -4.49 0.57
CA LEU A 125 -8.46 -5.67 -0.11
C LEU A 125 -7.42 -5.27 -1.16
N THR A 126 -6.15 -5.57 -0.91
CA THR A 126 -5.03 -5.17 -1.78
C THR A 126 -4.52 -6.28 -2.69
N PHE A 127 -4.95 -7.53 -2.44
CA PHE A 127 -4.60 -8.69 -3.25
C PHE A 127 -5.66 -9.81 -3.06
N PRO A 128 -5.96 -10.64 -4.09
CA PRO A 128 -6.93 -11.72 -3.92
C PRO A 128 -6.42 -12.79 -2.94
N THR A 129 -7.18 -13.05 -1.89
CA THR A 129 -6.74 -13.92 -0.77
C THR A 129 -6.67 -15.40 -1.16
N ASP A 130 -7.39 -15.80 -2.19
CA ASP A 130 -7.37 -17.13 -2.80
C ASP A 130 -6.22 -17.30 -3.82
N HIS A 131 -5.54 -16.23 -4.22
CA HIS A 131 -4.45 -16.30 -5.19
C HIS A 131 -3.26 -17.14 -4.68
N PRO A 132 -2.65 -18.02 -5.50
CA PRO A 132 -1.55 -18.89 -5.07
C PRO A 132 -0.33 -18.19 -4.49
N LEU A 133 0.02 -17.02 -5.02
CA LEU A 133 1.17 -16.24 -4.55
C LEU A 133 0.91 -15.45 -3.26
N TYR A 134 -0.34 -15.38 -2.79
CA TYR A 134 -0.69 -14.66 -1.57
C TYR A 134 -0.27 -15.45 -0.32
N GLN A 135 0.55 -14.83 0.52
CA GLN A 135 1.12 -15.41 1.75
C GLN A 135 0.47 -14.87 3.03
N GLY A 136 -0.59 -14.06 2.91
CA GLY A 136 -1.27 -13.47 4.05
C GLY A 136 -0.68 -12.12 4.47
N LEU A 137 -0.88 -11.78 5.74
CA LEU A 137 -0.40 -10.52 6.32
C LEU A 137 1.10 -10.60 6.58
N ILE A 138 1.84 -9.55 6.24
CA ILE A 138 3.22 -9.38 6.72
C ILE A 138 3.19 -9.20 8.24
N ASN A 139 4.13 -9.77 8.98
CA ASN A 139 4.14 -9.70 10.44
C ASN A 139 4.84 -8.42 10.91
N ILE A 140 4.10 -7.39 11.32
CA ILE A 140 4.70 -6.15 11.86
C ILE A 140 4.79 -6.13 13.39
N LEU A 141 4.21 -7.13 14.06
CA LEU A 141 4.09 -7.18 15.51
C LEU A 141 5.24 -7.92 16.19
N ARG A 142 5.87 -8.87 15.48
CA ARG A 142 6.97 -9.69 16.00
C ARG A 142 8.13 -9.71 15.01
N GLU A 143 9.26 -9.15 15.43
CA GLU A 143 10.50 -9.07 14.65
C GLU A 143 10.90 -10.40 14.01
N ALA A 144 10.95 -11.47 14.81
CA ALA A 144 11.38 -12.78 14.34
C ALA A 144 10.49 -13.31 13.20
N GLY A 145 9.17 -13.04 13.28
CA GLY A 145 8.23 -13.40 12.22
C GLY A 145 8.43 -12.58 10.95
N LEU A 146 8.63 -11.26 11.08
CA LEU A 146 8.91 -10.37 9.96
C LEU A 146 10.17 -10.80 9.21
N ARG A 147 11.25 -11.01 9.96
CA ARG A 147 12.54 -11.41 9.41
C ARG A 147 12.46 -12.78 8.76
N MET A 148 11.73 -13.72 9.33
CA MET A 148 11.51 -15.03 8.72
C MET A 148 10.77 -14.92 7.38
N GLN A 149 9.73 -14.08 7.28
CA GLN A 149 8.99 -13.86 6.03
C GLN A 149 9.87 -13.21 4.94
N LEU A 150 10.78 -12.33 5.33
CA LEU A 150 11.64 -11.59 4.41
C LEU A 150 13.03 -12.21 4.22
N ALA A 151 13.38 -13.28 4.95
CA ALA A 151 14.74 -13.82 5.00
C ALA A 151 15.28 -14.26 3.63
N ALA A 152 14.41 -14.81 2.79
CA ALA A 152 14.77 -15.29 1.46
C ALA A 152 14.67 -14.21 0.37
N ALA A 153 14.14 -13.03 0.68
CA ALA A 153 13.91 -11.98 -0.30
C ALA A 153 15.23 -11.33 -0.71
N ASP A 154 15.53 -11.33 -2.01
CA ASP A 154 16.66 -10.57 -2.58
C ASP A 154 16.21 -9.23 -3.17
N VAL A 155 14.95 -9.14 -3.61
CA VAL A 155 14.27 -7.90 -3.98
C VAL A 155 12.92 -7.83 -3.28
N LEU A 156 12.69 -6.73 -2.57
CA LEU A 156 11.43 -6.40 -1.92
C LEU A 156 10.81 -5.19 -2.59
N LEU A 157 9.61 -5.36 -3.15
CA LEU A 157 8.82 -4.28 -3.73
C LEU A 157 7.65 -3.95 -2.80
N VAL A 158 7.66 -2.76 -2.20
CA VAL A 158 6.57 -2.23 -1.37
C VAL A 158 5.74 -1.26 -2.20
N ILE A 159 4.43 -1.50 -2.32
CA ILE A 159 3.54 -0.71 -3.18
C ILE A 159 2.38 -0.16 -2.34
N GLY A 160 2.27 1.16 -2.28
CA GLY A 160 1.14 1.85 -1.65
C GLY A 160 1.03 1.58 -0.16
N ALA A 161 2.16 1.35 0.52
CA ALA A 161 2.21 1.01 1.93
C ALA A 161 3.33 1.80 2.64
N PRO A 162 3.12 2.25 3.88
CA PRO A 162 4.21 2.72 4.73
C PRO A 162 5.09 1.52 5.08
N ALA A 163 6.30 1.44 4.52
CA ALA A 163 7.18 0.28 4.66
C ALA A 163 7.50 -0.01 6.13
N PHE A 164 6.80 -1.01 6.68
CA PHE A 164 6.93 -1.57 8.02
C PHE A 164 6.94 -0.50 9.12
N ARG A 165 5.77 0.08 9.41
CA ARG A 165 5.61 0.95 10.59
C ARG A 165 6.23 0.28 11.82
N VAL A 166 7.27 0.90 12.36
CA VAL A 166 8.04 0.36 13.48
C VAL A 166 7.18 0.47 14.73
N VAL A 167 6.56 -0.64 15.14
CA VAL A 167 5.73 -0.70 16.36
C VAL A 167 6.60 -0.79 17.62
N TYR A 168 7.80 -1.36 17.50
CA TYR A 168 8.78 -1.52 18.58
C TYR A 168 10.19 -1.17 18.09
N PRO A 169 11.12 -0.70 18.95
CA PRO A 169 12.50 -0.50 18.56
C PRO A 169 13.10 -1.79 17.97
N MET A 170 13.61 -1.71 16.75
CA MET A 170 14.25 -2.83 16.04
C MET A 170 15.73 -2.51 15.86
N PRO A 171 16.62 -3.03 16.72
CA PRO A 171 18.04 -2.67 16.70
C PRO A 171 18.79 -3.32 15.53
N GLU A 172 18.22 -4.37 14.93
CA GLU A 172 18.81 -5.09 13.79
C GLU A 172 18.05 -4.80 12.50
N SER A 173 18.75 -4.95 11.35
CA SER A 173 18.14 -4.82 10.03
C SER A 173 17.06 -5.89 9.81
N LEU A 174 15.90 -5.46 9.30
CA LEU A 174 14.85 -6.37 8.84
C LEU A 174 15.27 -7.23 7.65
N PHE A 175 16.12 -6.66 6.80
CA PHE A 175 16.49 -7.25 5.53
C PHE A 175 17.86 -7.88 5.62
N ALA A 176 18.06 -8.97 4.87
CA ALA A 176 19.40 -9.46 4.60
C ALA A 176 20.24 -8.36 3.93
N ALA A 177 21.55 -8.33 4.20
CA ALA A 177 22.43 -7.22 3.79
C ALA A 177 22.42 -6.89 2.28
N GLN A 178 22.05 -7.84 1.43
CA GLN A 178 22.03 -7.68 -0.03
C GLN A 178 20.64 -7.37 -0.60
N THR A 179 19.60 -7.36 0.24
CA THR A 179 18.21 -7.16 -0.20
C THR A 179 18.06 -5.78 -0.82
N LYS A 180 17.50 -5.71 -2.02
CA LYS A 180 17.16 -4.45 -2.68
C LYS A 180 15.72 -4.10 -2.36
N VAL A 181 15.49 -2.90 -1.83
CA VAL A 181 14.16 -2.44 -1.44
C VAL A 181 13.70 -1.37 -2.42
N ILE A 182 12.58 -1.62 -3.09
CA ILE A 182 11.91 -0.67 -3.98
C ILE A 182 10.62 -0.24 -3.28
N GLN A 183 10.37 1.07 -3.20
CA GLN A 183 9.13 1.61 -2.64
C GLN A 183 8.42 2.48 -3.67
N ILE A 184 7.12 2.27 -3.83
CA ILE A 184 6.26 3.06 -4.71
C ILE A 184 5.08 3.54 -3.88
N ASP A 185 4.95 4.85 -3.67
CA ASP A 185 3.83 5.44 -2.92
C ASP A 185 3.48 6.83 -3.45
N ALA A 186 2.20 7.20 -3.37
CA ALA A 186 1.75 8.55 -3.74
C ALA A 186 2.09 9.59 -2.66
N ASN A 187 2.36 9.15 -1.44
CA ASN A 187 2.75 9.98 -0.31
C ASN A 187 4.28 9.98 -0.12
N PRO A 188 4.98 11.05 -0.56
CA PRO A 188 6.45 11.13 -0.42
C PRO A 188 6.92 11.07 1.03
N TRP A 189 6.06 11.40 2.00
CA TRP A 189 6.40 11.33 3.43
C TRP A 189 6.72 9.91 3.91
N GLU A 190 6.13 8.87 3.32
CA GLU A 190 6.33 7.49 3.78
C GLU A 190 7.54 6.80 3.13
N LEU A 191 8.05 7.34 2.02
CA LEU A 191 9.15 6.76 1.28
C LEU A 191 10.47 6.85 2.05
N ALA A 192 11.17 5.71 2.17
CA ALA A 192 12.45 5.54 2.86
C ALA A 192 12.50 6.06 4.31
N LYS A 193 11.33 6.27 4.93
CA LYS A 193 11.18 6.93 6.23
C LYS A 193 11.65 6.07 7.40
N ASN A 194 11.26 4.81 7.40
CA ASN A 194 11.57 3.86 8.49
C ASN A 194 12.83 3.05 8.19
N TRP A 195 13.02 2.69 6.91
CA TRP A 195 14.12 1.87 6.43
C TRP A 195 14.66 2.43 5.12
N PRO A 196 15.99 2.36 4.88
CA PRO A 196 16.56 2.74 3.59
C PRO A 196 15.93 1.95 2.45
N ALA A 197 15.61 2.65 1.36
CA ALA A 197 15.21 2.03 0.10
C ALA A 197 16.36 2.14 -0.90
N THR A 198 16.57 1.11 -1.70
CA THR A 198 17.45 1.18 -2.89
C THR A 198 16.87 2.18 -3.88
N LEU A 199 15.55 2.15 -4.07
CA LEU A 199 14.82 3.02 -4.98
C LEU A 199 13.47 3.40 -4.37
N ALA A 200 13.17 4.70 -4.36
CA ALA A 200 11.91 5.24 -3.86
C ALA A 200 11.25 6.10 -4.94
N ILE A 201 10.03 5.75 -5.31
CA ILE A 201 9.30 6.32 -6.44
C ILE A 201 8.01 6.96 -5.92
N VAL A 202 7.90 8.27 -6.11
CA VAL A 202 6.65 9.00 -5.83
C VAL A 202 5.71 8.83 -7.02
N ALA A 203 4.70 7.98 -6.88
CA ALA A 203 3.74 7.70 -7.96
C ALA A 203 2.43 7.11 -7.46
N ASP A 204 1.38 7.26 -8.28
CA ASP A 204 0.16 6.43 -8.18
C ASP A 204 0.51 4.96 -8.45
N SER A 205 0.04 4.07 -7.58
CA SER A 205 0.39 2.65 -7.65
C SER A 205 -0.06 2.00 -8.96
N GLN A 206 -1.24 2.36 -9.50
CA GLN A 206 -1.72 1.80 -10.76
C GLN A 206 -0.85 2.27 -11.93
N MET A 207 -0.57 3.56 -12.01
CA MET A 207 0.29 4.11 -13.09
C MET A 207 1.69 3.49 -13.05
N ALA A 208 2.29 3.37 -11.86
CA ALA A 208 3.60 2.77 -11.73
C ALA A 208 3.64 1.29 -12.09
N LEU A 209 2.63 0.51 -11.68
CA LEU A 209 2.55 -0.90 -12.04
C LEU A 209 2.30 -1.11 -13.54
N ARG A 210 1.48 -0.26 -14.18
CA ARG A 210 1.31 -0.29 -15.64
C ARG A 210 2.60 -0.03 -16.38
N ASP A 211 3.37 0.96 -15.95
CA ASP A 211 4.64 1.31 -16.60
C ASP A 211 5.68 0.20 -16.39
N LEU A 212 5.73 -0.40 -15.20
CA LEU A 212 6.56 -1.59 -14.94
C LEU A 212 6.15 -2.76 -15.84
N LEU A 213 4.85 -3.05 -15.98
CA LEU A 213 4.34 -4.13 -16.82
C LEU A 213 4.64 -3.93 -18.32
N GLN A 214 4.84 -2.69 -18.76
CA GLN A 214 5.27 -2.40 -20.14
C GLN A 214 6.75 -2.68 -20.35
N VAL A 215 7.61 -2.32 -19.39
CA VAL A 215 9.07 -2.37 -19.54
C VAL A 215 9.64 -3.73 -19.14
N LEU A 216 9.19 -4.28 -18.01
CA LEU A 216 9.77 -5.46 -17.37
C LEU A 216 9.81 -6.72 -18.25
N PRO A 217 8.78 -7.06 -19.06
CA PRO A 217 8.85 -8.23 -19.92
C PRO A 217 10.08 -8.23 -20.84
N SER A 218 10.46 -7.08 -21.41
CA SER A 218 11.62 -6.99 -22.31
C SER A 218 12.96 -7.24 -21.61
N LYS A 219 13.01 -7.08 -20.29
CA LYS A 219 14.23 -7.25 -19.47
C LYS A 219 14.35 -8.66 -18.88
N LEU A 220 13.27 -9.43 -18.83
CA LEU A 220 13.28 -10.79 -18.30
C LEU A 220 13.96 -11.76 -19.28
N SER A 221 15.07 -12.36 -18.82
CA SER A 221 15.69 -13.48 -19.51
C SER A 221 14.77 -14.70 -19.54
N GLU A 222 15.03 -15.63 -20.47
CA GLU A 222 14.27 -16.88 -20.56
C GLU A 222 14.37 -17.70 -19.25
N SER A 223 15.56 -17.74 -18.63
CA SER A 223 15.74 -18.42 -17.34
C SER A 223 14.93 -17.75 -16.22
N ALA A 224 14.86 -16.42 -16.18
CA ALA A 224 14.06 -15.69 -15.20
C ALA A 224 12.56 -15.99 -15.37
N ARG A 225 12.06 -16.04 -16.61
CA ARG A 225 10.67 -16.41 -16.92
C ARG A 225 10.35 -17.84 -16.48
N GLN A 226 11.25 -18.78 -16.75
CA GLN A 226 11.09 -20.17 -16.33
C GLN A 226 11.08 -20.31 -14.80
N ALA A 227 11.96 -19.56 -14.12
CA ALA A 227 12.02 -19.52 -12.66
C ALA A 227 10.74 -18.93 -12.06
N ALA A 228 10.23 -17.81 -12.60
CA ALA A 228 8.96 -17.21 -12.21
C ALA A 228 7.79 -18.19 -12.36
N ALA A 229 7.68 -18.85 -13.51
CA ALA A 229 6.66 -19.87 -13.77
C ALA A 229 6.78 -21.08 -12.83
N ALA A 230 8.01 -21.50 -12.50
CA ALA A 230 8.26 -22.57 -11.54
C ALA A 230 7.81 -22.17 -10.12
N ARG A 231 8.12 -20.96 -9.66
CA ARG A 231 7.64 -20.42 -8.38
C ARG A 231 6.12 -20.38 -8.31
N LEU A 232 5.46 -19.89 -9.36
CA LEU A 232 3.99 -19.84 -9.43
C LEU A 232 3.36 -21.24 -9.38
N ARG A 233 3.92 -22.22 -10.11
CA ARG A 233 3.45 -23.62 -10.06
C ARG A 233 3.65 -24.24 -8.68
N ALA A 234 4.80 -24.03 -8.06
CA ALA A 234 5.08 -24.52 -6.71
C ALA A 234 4.11 -23.91 -5.68
N ALA A 235 3.86 -22.60 -5.75
CA ALA A 235 2.91 -21.91 -4.89
C ALA A 235 1.46 -22.44 -5.06
N ARG A 236 1.04 -22.73 -6.31
CA ARG A 236 -0.25 -23.38 -6.59
C ARG A 236 -0.36 -24.75 -5.92
N GLN A 237 0.66 -25.59 -6.06
CA GLN A 237 0.68 -26.92 -5.45
C GLN A 237 0.65 -26.84 -3.92
N GLN A 238 1.45 -25.96 -3.32
CA GLN A 238 1.47 -25.76 -1.87
C GLN A 238 0.12 -25.30 -1.34
N LYS A 239 -0.53 -24.36 -2.03
CA LYS A 239 -1.84 -23.85 -1.62
C LYS A 239 -2.93 -24.91 -1.71
N GLU A 240 -2.93 -25.72 -2.77
CA GLU A 240 -3.88 -26.83 -2.92
C GLU A 240 -3.70 -27.86 -1.80
N GLN A 241 -2.44 -28.30 -1.57
CA GLN A 241 -2.12 -29.24 -0.49
C GLN A 241 -2.53 -28.71 0.89
N ALA A 242 -2.31 -27.41 1.15
CA ALA A 242 -2.73 -26.78 2.39
C ALA A 242 -4.26 -26.78 2.54
N ARG A 243 -5.02 -26.52 1.45
CA ARG A 243 -6.48 -26.58 1.47
C ARG A 243 -6.99 -28.00 1.74
N GLU A 244 -6.49 -28.99 1.01
CA GLU A 244 -6.84 -30.39 1.20
C GLU A 244 -6.56 -30.85 2.64
N SER A 245 -5.40 -30.48 3.20
CA SER A 245 -5.05 -30.81 4.59
C SER A 245 -5.98 -30.14 5.60
N LEU A 246 -6.40 -28.90 5.36
CA LEU A 246 -7.27 -28.16 6.26
C LEU A 246 -8.71 -28.71 6.22
N GLU A 247 -9.19 -29.06 5.03
CA GLU A 247 -10.50 -29.72 4.84
C GLU A 247 -10.53 -31.10 5.48
N ALA A 248 -9.47 -31.90 5.33
CA ALA A 248 -9.35 -33.20 5.97
C ALA A 248 -9.39 -33.08 7.50
N ALA A 249 -8.62 -32.13 8.07
CA ALA A 249 -8.61 -31.87 9.51
C ALA A 249 -9.98 -31.40 10.03
N ALA A 250 -10.66 -30.52 9.28
CA ALA A 250 -11.99 -30.03 9.64
C ALA A 250 -13.04 -31.15 9.63
N ARG A 251 -13.02 -32.05 8.63
CA ARG A 251 -13.90 -33.23 8.59
C ARG A 251 -13.65 -34.17 9.75
N SER A 252 -12.39 -34.50 10.03
CA SER A 252 -12.06 -35.39 11.16
C SER A 252 -12.49 -34.81 12.51
N ALA A 253 -12.42 -33.49 12.70
CA ALA A 253 -12.91 -32.85 13.91
C ALA A 253 -14.45 -32.91 14.02
N TRP A 254 -15.15 -32.65 12.91
CA TRP A 254 -16.62 -32.72 12.85
C TRP A 254 -17.15 -34.13 13.14
N ASP A 255 -16.53 -35.15 12.54
CA ASP A 255 -16.91 -36.55 12.72
C ASP A 255 -16.60 -37.10 14.12
N ALA A 256 -15.73 -36.43 14.89
CA ALA A 256 -15.40 -36.80 16.27
C ALA A 256 -16.37 -36.23 17.32
N GLU A 257 -17.19 -35.24 16.95
CA GLU A 257 -18.17 -34.60 17.84
C GLU A 257 -19.62 -35.12 17.65
N GLY A 258 -19.87 -35.97 16.65
CA GLY A 258 -21.18 -36.59 16.37
C GLY A 258 -21.27 -38.06 16.77
#